data_AF-A0A1V6E8I1-F1
#
_entry.id   AF-A0A1V6E8I1-F1
#
_cell.length_a   1.000
_cell.length_b   1.000
_cell.length_c   1.000
_cell.angle_alpha   90.00
_cell.angle_beta   90.00
_cell.angle_gamma   90.00
#
_symmetry.space_group_name_H-M   'P 1'
#
loop_
_entity.id
_entity.type
_entity.pdbx_description
1 polymer ?
#
loop_
_entity_poly.entity_id
_entity_poly.type
_entity_poly.pdbx_seq_one_letter_code
_entity_poly.pdbx_strand_id
1 'polypeptide(L)' 'MIKKIIDGDPLVQADVTYPPSMIATGISLAVYGSRNQPLPGFYQAKIPSKIILAAELITKENAKDYYQPDSVF' A
#
# COMPACT_ATOMS: atom_id res chain seq x y z
N MET A 1 -9.42 7.01 10.06
CA MET A 1 -8.55 7.69 11.05
C MET A 1 -7.76 8.85 10.44
N ILE A 2 -7.26 8.68 9.21
CA ILE A 2 -6.54 9.70 8.42
C ILE A 2 -7.10 11.12 8.52
N LYS A 3 -8.43 11.32 8.39
CA LYS A 3 -9.04 12.66 8.48
C LYS A 3 -8.73 13.38 9.80
N LYS A 4 -8.70 12.66 10.93
CA LYS A 4 -8.35 13.23 12.24
C LYS A 4 -6.91 13.75 12.25
N ILE A 5 -5.98 13.05 11.61
CA ILE A 5 -4.58 13.45 11.49
C ILE A 5 -4.46 14.71 10.62
N ILE A 6 -5.18 14.76 9.49
CA ILE A 6 -5.25 15.96 8.63
C ILE A 6 -5.78 17.16 9.41
N ASP A 7 -6.86 16.96 10.16
CA ASP A 7 -7.53 18.00 10.94
C ASP A 7 -6.72 18.42 12.19
N GLY A 8 -5.68 17.66 12.56
CA GLY A 8 -4.80 17.96 13.69
C GLY A 8 -5.36 17.55 15.05
N ASP A 9 -6.05 16.41 15.11
CA ASP A 9 -6.55 15.82 16.36
C ASP A 9 -5.41 15.64 17.39
N PRO A 10 -5.58 16.12 18.63
CA PRO A 10 -4.51 16.09 19.64
C PRO A 10 -4.21 14.67 20.16
N LEU A 11 -5.11 13.71 19.97
CA LEU A 11 -4.94 12.32 20.41
C LEU A 11 -4.52 11.40 19.27
N VAL A 12 -4.99 11.64 18.05
CA VAL A 12 -4.69 10.83 16.87
C VAL A 12 -3.76 11.60 15.93
N GLN A 13 -2.45 11.46 16.17
CA GLN A 13 -1.41 12.24 15.48
C GLN A 13 -0.71 11.49 14.35
N ALA A 14 -0.81 10.16 14.32
CA ALA A 14 -0.21 9.32 13.30
C ALA A 14 -1.02 8.02 13.11
N ASP A 15 -0.81 7.36 11.96
CA ASP A 15 -1.35 6.05 11.63
C ASP A 15 -0.29 5.22 10.88
N VAL A 16 -0.54 3.94 10.66
CA VAL A 16 0.38 3.06 9.91
C VAL A 16 -0.39 2.31 8.84
N THR A 17 0.14 2.29 7.61
CA THR A 17 -0.56 1.63 6.50
C THR A 17 -0.60 0.12 6.68
N TYR A 18 -1.80 -0.46 6.56
CA TYR A 18 -2.01 -1.86 6.18
C TYR A 18 -3.11 -1.88 5.11
N PRO A 19 -2.78 -1.46 3.89
CA PRO A 19 -3.80 -0.94 2.98
C PRO A 19 -4.60 -2.08 2.34
N PRO A 20 -5.94 -1.98 2.27
CA PRO A 20 -6.75 -2.93 1.51
C PRO A 20 -6.33 -3.06 0.05
N SER A 21 -5.75 -1.99 -0.52
CA SER A 21 -5.21 -1.95 -1.88
C SER A 21 -3.99 -2.86 -2.10
N MET A 22 -3.44 -3.51 -1.06
CA MET A 22 -2.38 -4.52 -1.22
C MET A 22 -2.74 -5.64 -2.22
N ILE A 23 -4.04 -5.91 -2.40
CA ILE A 23 -4.54 -6.88 -3.39
C ILE A 23 -4.18 -6.47 -4.83
N ALA A 24 -4.05 -5.18 -5.12
CA ALA A 24 -3.66 -4.70 -6.44
C ALA A 24 -2.26 -5.19 -6.83
N THR A 25 -1.32 -5.23 -5.88
CA THR A 25 0.00 -5.83 -6.08
C THR A 25 -0.13 -7.32 -6.38
N GLY A 26 -0.95 -8.04 -5.60
CA GLY A 26 -1.21 -9.47 -5.82
C GLY A 26 -1.77 -9.76 -7.22
N ILE A 27 -2.76 -9.00 -7.67
CA ILE A 27 -3.35 -9.11 -9.01
C ILE A 27 -2.29 -8.82 -10.09
N SER A 28 -1.48 -7.77 -9.93
CA SER A 28 -0.44 -7.42 -10.89
C SER A 28 0.58 -8.56 -11.07
N LEU A 29 0.97 -9.20 -9.97
CA LEU A 29 1.87 -10.36 -9.99
C LEU A 29 1.20 -11.58 -10.62
N ALA A 30 -0.09 -11.81 -10.36
CA ALA A 30 -0.84 -12.88 -11.01
C ALA A 30 -0.91 -12.69 -12.53
N VAL A 31 -1.09 -11.45 -13.01
CA VAL A 31 -1.04 -11.13 -14.45
C VAL A 31 0.34 -11.41 -15.04
N TYR A 32 1.43 -11.01 -14.37
CA TYR A 32 2.78 -11.34 -14.81
C TYR A 32 2.99 -12.85 -14.91
N GLY A 33 2.62 -13.59 -13.87
CA GLY A 33 2.72 -15.05 -13.84
C GLY A 33 1.92 -15.70 -14.98
N SER A 34 0.68 -15.27 -15.18
CA SER A 34 -0.19 -15.77 -16.26
C SER A 34 0.36 -15.50 -17.66
N ARG A 35 1.20 -14.46 -17.83
CA ARG A 35 1.83 -14.10 -19.10
C ARG A 35 3.25 -14.64 -19.25
N ASN A 36 3.73 -15.48 -18.31
CA ASN A 36 5.12 -15.91 -18.23
C ASN A 36 6.12 -14.73 -18.23
N GLN A 37 5.72 -13.59 -17.65
CA GLN A 37 6.57 -12.42 -17.51
C GLN A 37 7.28 -12.45 -16.15
N PRO A 38 8.58 -12.12 -16.10
CA PRO A 38 9.30 -12.01 -14.84
C PRO A 38 8.85 -10.78 -14.05
N LEU A 39 9.17 -10.75 -12.76
CA LEU A 39 9.14 -9.48 -12.02
C LEU A 39 10.24 -8.56 -12.58
N PRO A 40 9.92 -7.35 -13.07
CA PRO A 40 10.91 -6.43 -13.62
C PRO A 40 12.02 -6.13 -12.60
N GLY A 41 13.27 -6.13 -13.06
CA GLY A 41 14.44 -5.85 -12.21
C GLY A 41 14.95 -7.04 -11.37
N PHE A 42 14.33 -8.22 -11.47
CA PHE A 42 14.76 -9.40 -10.71
C PHE A 42 15.61 -10.35 -11.57
N TYR A 43 16.87 -10.58 -11.18
CA TYR A 43 17.84 -11.37 -11.95
C TYR A 43 17.37 -12.81 -12.21
N GLN A 44 16.69 -13.43 -11.24
CA GLN A 44 16.21 -14.80 -11.33
C GLN A 44 15.05 -14.97 -12.35
N ALA A 45 14.56 -13.87 -12.94
CA ALA A 45 13.47 -13.85 -13.92
C ALA A 45 12.21 -14.63 -13.47
N LYS A 46 11.96 -14.64 -12.16
CA LYS A 46 10.83 -15.34 -11.53
C LYS A 46 10.15 -14.42 -10.54
N ILE A 47 8.85 -14.65 -10.33
CA ILE A 47 8.09 -13.99 -9.28
C ILE A 47 8.44 -14.66 -7.93
N PRO A 48 8.83 -13.90 -6.90
CA PRO A 48 9.09 -14.45 -5.57
C PRO A 48 7.87 -15.15 -4.97
N SER A 49 8.09 -16.25 -4.26
CA SER A 49 7.02 -16.97 -3.55
C SER A 49 6.45 -16.23 -2.34
N LYS A 50 7.20 -15.25 -1.83
CA LYS A 50 6.82 -14.39 -0.72
C LYS A 50 7.21 -12.95 -1.01
N ILE A 51 6.24 -12.04 -0.90
CA ILE A 51 6.44 -10.60 -1.02
C ILE A 51 5.86 -9.96 0.24
N ILE A 52 6.64 -9.10 0.88
CA ILE A 52 6.24 -8.34 2.05
C ILE A 52 6.20 -6.88 1.61
N LEU A 53 5.04 -6.25 1.72
CA LEU A 53 4.90 -4.82 1.47
C LEU A 53 5.29 -4.07 2.73
N ALA A 54 6.05 -2.99 2.56
CA ALA A 54 6.42 -2.13 3.66
C ALA A 54 5.18 -1.38 4.17
N ALA A 55 5.06 -1.28 5.48
CA ALA A 55 4.11 -0.37 6.10
C ALA A 55 4.74 1.03 6.18
N GLU A 56 3.96 2.05 5.87
CA GLU A 56 4.36 3.44 5.91
C GLU A 56 3.75 4.13 7.12
N LEU A 57 4.54 5.00 7.76
CA LEU A 57 4.05 5.88 8.81
C LEU A 57 3.31 7.04 8.17
N ILE A 58 2.07 7.23 8.57
CA ILE A 58 1.24 8.35 8.16
C ILE A 58 1.28 9.40 9.25
N THR A 59 1.69 10.59 8.89
CA THR A 59 1.73 11.79 9.73
C THR A 59 0.98 12.92 9.03
N LYS A 60 0.88 14.09 9.66
CA LYS A 60 0.15 15.23 9.07
C LYS A 60 0.75 15.68 7.72
N GLU A 61 2.04 15.46 7.52
CA GLU A 61 2.77 15.86 6.32
C GLU A 61 2.36 15.06 5.07
N ASN A 62 2.04 13.76 5.22
CA ASN A 62 1.68 12.87 4.10
C ASN A 62 0.23 12.34 4.16
N ALA A 63 -0.54 12.62 5.22
CA ALA A 63 -1.89 12.06 5.40
C ALA A 63 -2.86 12.30 4.24
N LYS A 64 -2.68 13.39 3.48
CA LYS A 64 -3.52 13.69 2.30
C LYS A 64 -3.36 12.66 1.19
N ASP A 65 -2.20 12.03 1.07
CA ASP A 65 -1.92 11.04 0.03
C ASP A 65 -2.67 9.71 0.27
N TYR A 66 -3.11 9.48 1.51
CA TYR A 66 -3.83 8.27 1.93
C TYR A 66 -5.31 8.53 2.26
N TYR A 67 -5.81 9.76 2.06
CA TYR A 67 -7.20 10.09 2.37
C TYR A 67 -8.12 9.84 1.19
N GLN A 68 -8.89 8.75 1.28
CA GLN A 68 -9.89 8.38 0.28
C GLN A 68 -11.31 8.53 0.85
N PRO A 69 -12.01 9.66 0.61
CA PRO A 69 -13.31 9.93 1.25
C PRO A 69 -14.43 8.99 0.79
N ASP A 70 -14.32 8.43 -0.42
CA ASP A 70 -15.30 7.50 -0.99
C ASP A 70 -15.01 6.03 -0.63
N SER A 71 -13.90 5.78 0.07
CA SER A 71 -13.59 4.45 0.61
C SER A 71 -14.61 4.09 1.69
N VAL A 72 -15.02 2.81 1.71
CA VAL A 72 -15.84 2.26 2.82
C VAL A 72 -15.00 1.98 4.08
N PHE A 73 -13.69 2.22 4.01
CA PHE A 73 -12.69 2.09 5.09
C PHE A 73 -11.96 3.40 5.34
#